data_AF-A0A1S8AAC9-F1
#
_entry.id   AF-A0A1S8AAC9-F1
#
_cell.length_a   1.000
_cell.length_b   1.000
_cell.length_c   1.000
_cell.angle_alpha   90.00
_cell.angle_beta   90.00
_cell.angle_gamma   90.00
#
_symmetry.space_group_name_H-M   'P 1'
#
loop_
_entity.id
_entity.type
_entity.pdbx_description
1 polymer ?
#
loop_
_entity_poly.entity_id
_entity_poly.type
_entity_poly.pdbx_seq_one_letter_code
_entity_poly.pdbx_strand_id
1 'polypeptide(L)'
;MPLTSDLTINYPRFDPRNATEDTKRYSAFLEKTTRESPRWWEVGAPRFREMMAAGEIGGLQPVMLPRARDISIPSREPGRSIPLRVYKPDNGVPSKGVLLHFHGGGYAFGTHTA
;
A
#
# COMPACT_ATOMS: atom_id res chain seq x y z
N MET A 1 -18.96 2.39 43.48
CA MET A 1 -17.78 1.57 43.12
C MET A 1 -17.19 2.14 41.84
N PRO A 2 -15.88 2.41 41.76
CA PRO A 2 -15.28 2.85 40.49
C PRO A 2 -15.37 1.72 39.45
N LEU A 3 -15.64 2.08 38.20
CA LEU A 3 -15.68 1.12 37.09
C LEU A 3 -14.26 0.66 36.75
N THR A 4 -14.11 -0.64 36.54
CA THR A 4 -12.87 -1.23 36.01
C THR A 4 -12.78 -0.91 34.52
N SER A 5 -11.62 -0.44 34.06
CA SER A 5 -11.38 -0.15 32.64
C SER A 5 -11.26 -1.45 31.84
N ASP A 6 -11.94 -1.52 30.69
CA ASP A 6 -11.77 -2.60 29.71
C ASP A 6 -10.49 -2.45 28.86
N LEU A 7 -9.79 -1.31 28.98
CA LEU A 7 -8.57 -1.05 28.22
C LEU A 7 -7.38 -1.81 28.83
N THR A 8 -6.88 -2.80 28.10
CA THR A 8 -5.61 -3.46 28.43
C THR A 8 -4.49 -2.90 27.53
N ILE A 9 -3.58 -2.11 28.09
CA ILE A 9 -2.42 -1.58 27.36
C ILE A 9 -1.23 -2.50 27.57
N ASN A 10 -0.73 -3.09 26.48
CA ASN A 10 0.52 -3.84 26.49
C ASN A 10 1.70 -2.86 26.33
N TYR A 11 2.09 -2.21 27.43
CA TYR A 11 3.14 -1.19 27.46
C TYR A 11 4.46 -1.64 26.81
N PRO A 12 4.98 -2.86 27.04
CA PRO A 12 6.18 -3.34 26.36
C PRO A 12 6.14 -3.23 24.83
N ARG A 13 4.97 -3.32 24.17
CA ARG A 13 4.89 -3.19 22.71
C ARG A 13 5.19 -1.78 22.18
N PHE A 14 5.21 -0.77 23.05
CA PHE A 14 5.50 0.62 22.70
C PHE A 14 6.95 1.02 23.03
N ASP A 15 7.72 0.13 23.67
CA ASP A 15 9.13 0.38 23.95
C ASP A 15 9.98 0.13 22.69
N PRO A 16 10.68 1.14 22.14
CA PRO A 16 11.50 0.97 20.94
C PRO A 16 12.59 -0.10 21.09
N ARG A 17 13.01 -0.41 22.32
CA ARG A 17 14.00 -1.46 22.60
C ARG A 17 13.48 -2.86 22.25
N ASN A 18 12.15 -3.04 22.24
CA ASN A 18 11.50 -4.30 21.91
C ASN A 18 11.23 -4.49 20.41
N ALA A 19 11.60 -3.51 19.57
CA ALA A 19 11.59 -3.71 18.12
C ALA A 19 12.62 -4.78 17.72
N THR A 20 12.25 -5.67 16.80
CA THR A 20 13.16 -6.67 16.26
C THR A 20 14.27 -6.00 15.44
N GLU A 21 15.43 -6.65 15.30
CA GLU A 21 16.52 -6.15 14.47
C GLU A 21 16.10 -5.96 13.00
N ASP A 22 15.23 -6.83 12.49
CA ASP A 22 14.66 -6.69 11.15
C ASP A 22 13.83 -5.41 11.02
N THR A 23 13.01 -5.10 12.02
CA THR A 23 12.21 -3.86 12.06
C THR A 23 13.11 -2.63 12.10
N LYS A 24 14.16 -2.66 12.93
CA LYS A 24 15.14 -1.56 13.03
C LYS A 24 15.84 -1.33 11.69
N ARG A 25 16.32 -2.41 11.06
CA ARG A 25 16.98 -2.36 9.75
C ARG A 25 16.07 -1.81 8.66
N TYR A 26 14.82 -2.26 8.61
CA TYR A 26 13.86 -1.77 7.62
C TYR A 26 13.48 -0.30 7.87
N SER A 27 13.33 0.11 9.14
CA SER A 27 13.07 1.51 9.49
C SER A 27 14.22 2.42 9.05
N ALA A 28 15.47 2.02 9.29
CA ALA A 28 16.64 2.77 8.81
C ALA A 28 16.68 2.89 7.28
N PHE A 29 16.28 1.84 6.55
CA PHE A 29 16.13 1.89 5.10
C PHE A 29 15.04 2.89 4.66
N LEU A 30 13.87 2.90 5.32
CA LEU A 30 12.79 3.84 5.04
C LEU A 30 13.21 5.29 5.31
N GLU A 31 13.88 5.55 6.44
CA GLU A 31 14.39 6.88 6.79
C GLU A 31 15.40 7.38 5.77
N LYS A 32 16.37 6.54 5.38
CA LYS A 32 17.36 6.88 4.36
C LYS A 32 16.68 7.21 3.04
N THR A 33 15.83 6.29 2.54
CA THR A 33 15.09 6.47 1.28
C THR A 33 14.27 7.75 1.29
N THR A 34 13.54 8.01 2.37
CA THR A 34 12.68 9.21 2.50
C THR A 34 13.49 10.51 2.53
N ARG A 35 14.71 10.47 3.08
CA ARG A 35 15.61 11.63 3.15
C ARG A 35 16.27 11.94 1.81
N GLU A 36 16.64 10.91 1.06
CA GLU A 36 17.35 11.02 -0.22
C GLU A 36 16.40 11.23 -1.40
N SER A 37 15.13 10.84 -1.27
CA SER A 37 14.12 11.01 -2.31
C SER A 37 13.59 12.46 -2.36
N PRO A 38 13.32 13.01 -3.55
CA PRO A 38 12.60 14.27 -3.69
C PRO A 38 11.24 14.21 -2.99
N ARG A 39 10.80 15.31 -2.38
CA ARG A 39 9.44 15.36 -1.82
C ARG A 39 8.43 15.46 -2.95
N TRP A 40 7.29 14.78 -2.80
CA TRP A 40 6.25 14.79 -3.84
C TRP A 40 5.73 16.20 -4.14
N TRP A 41 5.75 17.12 -3.16
CA TRP A 41 5.34 18.51 -3.35
C TRP A 41 6.42 19.38 -4.01
N GLU A 42 7.67 18.93 -4.07
CA GLU A 42 8.74 19.62 -4.79
C GLU A 42 8.70 19.28 -6.29
N VAL A 43 8.44 18.01 -6.63
CA VAL A 43 8.37 17.54 -8.03
C VAL A 43 6.95 17.52 -8.62
N GLY A 44 5.93 17.67 -7.77
CA GLY A 44 4.52 17.53 -8.11
C GLY A 44 4.03 16.08 -8.08
N ALA A 45 2.77 15.91 -7.67
CA ALA A 45 2.16 14.58 -7.50
C ALA A 45 2.17 13.70 -8.78
N PRO A 46 1.91 14.22 -10.00
CA PRO A 46 2.00 13.41 -11.22
C PRO A 46 3.39 12.82 -11.45
N ARG A 47 4.44 13.66 -11.39
CA ARG A 47 5.83 13.21 -11.56
C ARG A 47 6.22 12.22 -10.48
N PHE A 48 5.83 12.47 -9.23
CA PHE A 48 6.12 11.54 -8.14
C PHE A 48 5.50 10.14 -8.37
N ARG A 49 4.31 10.04 -8.97
CA ARG A 49 3.70 8.75 -9.34
C ARG A 49 4.53 8.01 -10.39
N GLU A 50 5.03 8.72 -11.40
CA GLU A 50 5.91 8.14 -12.43
C GLU A 50 7.20 7.58 -11.81
N MET A 51 7.83 8.34 -10.91
CA MET A 51 9.04 7.93 -10.21
C MET A 51 8.81 6.65 -9.37
N MET A 52 7.67 6.56 -8.66
CA MET A 52 7.29 5.36 -7.92
C MET A 52 7.08 4.15 -8.85
N ALA A 53 6.40 4.34 -9.98
CA ALA A 53 6.16 3.28 -10.97
C ALA A 53 7.46 2.77 -11.62
N ALA A 54 8.44 3.66 -11.80
CA ALA A 54 9.77 3.34 -12.31
C ALA A 54 10.72 2.76 -11.25
N GLY A 55 10.31 2.70 -9.97
CA GLY A 55 11.17 2.25 -8.88
C GLY A 55 12.29 3.24 -8.50
N GLU A 56 12.20 4.50 -8.93
CA GLU A 56 13.20 5.54 -8.62
C GLU A 56 13.21 5.91 -7.12
N ILE A 57 12.13 5.61 -6.40
CA ILE A 57 12.02 5.83 -4.95
C ILE A 57 12.41 4.55 -4.21
N GLY A 58 13.63 4.51 -3.66
CA GLY A 58 14.13 3.40 -2.85
C GLY A 58 14.37 2.09 -3.61
N GLY A 59 14.34 2.09 -4.95
CA GLY A 59 14.49 0.86 -5.75
C GLY A 59 13.29 -0.07 -5.70
N LEU A 60 12.15 0.39 -5.16
CA LEU A 60 10.96 -0.44 -4.92
C LEU A 60 9.99 -0.36 -6.08
N GLN A 61 10.35 -0.96 -7.21
CA GLN A 61 9.44 -1.08 -8.34
C GLN A 61 8.33 -2.11 -8.02
N PRO A 62 7.03 -1.76 -8.20
CA PRO A 62 5.94 -2.71 -8.00
C PRO A 62 6.02 -3.89 -8.98
N VAL A 63 5.84 -5.11 -8.47
CA VAL A 63 5.79 -6.32 -9.29
C VAL A 63 4.37 -6.55 -9.80
N MET A 64 4.23 -6.67 -11.12
CA MET A 64 2.95 -6.96 -11.77
C MET A 64 2.79 -8.46 -11.98
N LEU A 65 1.74 -9.05 -11.40
CA LEU A 65 1.46 -10.47 -11.58
C LEU A 65 0.85 -10.73 -12.96
N PRO A 66 1.43 -11.60 -13.79
CA PRO A 66 1.01 -11.78 -15.19
C PRO A 66 -0.41 -12.35 -15.33
N ARG A 67 -0.91 -13.04 -14.30
CA ARG A 67 -2.26 -13.61 -14.27
C ARG A 67 -3.33 -12.64 -13.74
N ALA A 68 -2.92 -11.46 -13.27
CA ALA A 68 -3.86 -10.41 -12.93
C ALA A 68 -4.50 -9.86 -14.21
N ARG A 69 -5.82 -9.69 -14.20
CA ARG A 69 -6.55 -9.17 -15.36
C ARG A 69 -7.20 -7.84 -15.00
N ASP A 70 -7.18 -6.92 -15.95
CA ASP A 70 -7.86 -5.64 -15.81
C ASP A 70 -9.25 -5.74 -16.42
N ILE A 71 -10.24 -5.26 -15.68
CA ILE A 71 -11.62 -5.13 -16.13
C ILE A 71 -12.10 -3.70 -15.89
N SER A 72 -13.20 -3.33 -16.53
CA SER A 72 -13.86 -2.05 -16.32
C SER A 72 -15.30 -2.28 -15.92
N ILE A 73 -15.77 -1.57 -14.89
CA ILE A 73 -17.17 -1.60 -14.46
C ILE A 73 -17.81 -0.23 -14.69
N PRO A 74 -19.14 -0.14 -14.90
CA PRO A 74 -19.82 1.14 -14.96
C PRO A 74 -19.70 1.87 -13.62
N SER A 75 -19.47 3.18 -13.67
CA SER A 75 -19.64 4.05 -12.51
C SER A 75 -21.11 4.44 -12.34
N ARG A 76 -21.45 5.02 -11.19
CA ARG A 76 -22.72 5.71 -10.98
C ARG A 76 -22.85 6.97 -11.84
N GLU A 77 -21.73 7.61 -12.18
CA GLU A 77 -21.69 8.80 -13.04
C GLU A 77 -21.80 8.38 -14.52
N PRO A 78 -22.75 8.93 -15.29
CA PRO A 78 -22.88 8.62 -16.72
C PRO A 78 -21.60 8.89 -17.49
N GLY A 79 -21.21 7.95 -18.36
CA GLY A 79 -20.01 8.08 -19.19
C GLY A 79 -18.68 7.82 -18.47
N ARG A 80 -18.69 7.54 -17.16
CA ARG A 80 -17.48 7.15 -16.41
C ARG A 80 -17.44 5.65 -16.13
N SER A 81 -16.28 5.05 -16.32
CA SER A 81 -16.01 3.67 -15.88
C SER A 81 -15.00 3.64 -14.73
N ILE A 82 -15.05 2.57 -13.94
CA ILE A 82 -14.12 2.33 -12.82
C ILE A 82 -13.25 1.13 -13.21
N PRO A 83 -11.93 1.31 -13.37
CA PRO A 83 -11.02 0.21 -13.62
C PRO A 83 -10.83 -0.63 -12.35
N LEU A 84 -10.76 -1.95 -12.52
CA LEU A 84 -10.48 -2.91 -11.46
C LEU A 84 -9.42 -3.90 -11.93
N ARG A 85 -8.46 -4.24 -11.06
CA ARG A 85 -7.57 -5.38 -11.26
C ARG A 85 -8.06 -6.58 -10.46
N VAL A 86 -8.25 -7.69 -11.16
CA VAL A 86 -8.79 -8.94 -10.60
C VAL A 86 -7.67 -9.97 -10.50
N TYR A 87 -7.47 -10.45 -9.27
CA TYR A 87 -6.62 -11.59 -8.98
C TYR A 87 -7.48 -12.82 -8.72
N LYS A 88 -7.03 -13.98 -9.16
CA LYS A 88 -7.64 -15.28 -8.85
C LYS A 88 -6.57 -16.18 -8.21
N PRO A 89 -6.95 -17.12 -7.33
CA PRO A 89 -6.02 -18.14 -6.87
C PRO A 89 -5.41 -18.92 -8.04
N ASP A 90 -4.11 -19.15 -7.99
CA ASP A 90 -3.35 -19.81 -9.04
C ASP A 90 -3.20 -21.33 -8.80
N ASN A 91 -3.82 -21.84 -7.74
CA ASN A 91 -3.72 -23.22 -7.27
C ASN A 91 -4.71 -24.19 -7.94
N GLY A 92 -5.44 -23.77 -8.98
CA GLY A 92 -6.42 -24.59 -9.68
C GLY A 92 -7.71 -24.89 -8.90
N VAL A 93 -7.87 -24.35 -7.70
CA VAL A 93 -9.08 -24.51 -6.88
C VAL A 93 -10.02 -23.32 -7.11
N PRO A 94 -11.35 -23.53 -7.15
CA PRO A 94 -12.31 -22.42 -7.22
C PRO A 94 -12.11 -21.41 -6.08
N SER A 95 -12.33 -20.12 -6.38
CA SER A 95 -12.29 -19.09 -5.34
C SER A 95 -13.34 -19.35 -4.27
N LYS A 96 -12.98 -19.19 -3.01
CA LYS A 96 -13.89 -19.35 -1.85
C LYS A 96 -14.65 -18.07 -1.50
N GLY A 97 -14.32 -16.95 -2.15
CA GLY A 97 -14.94 -15.66 -1.87
C GLY A 97 -14.30 -14.52 -2.66
N VAL A 98 -14.61 -13.30 -2.24
CA VAL A 98 -14.10 -12.06 -2.83
C VAL A 98 -13.54 -11.18 -1.73
N LEU A 99 -12.33 -10.66 -1.92
CA LEU A 99 -11.76 -9.57 -1.14
C LEU A 99 -11.74 -8.32 -2.02
N LEU A 100 -12.54 -7.31 -1.66
CA LEU A 100 -12.48 -6.00 -2.30
C LEU A 100 -11.42 -5.16 -1.59
N HIS A 101 -10.34 -4.83 -2.30
CA HIS A 101 -9.21 -4.07 -1.77
C HIS A 101 -9.16 -2.67 -2.40
N PHE A 102 -8.94 -1.68 -1.55
CA PHE A 102 -8.63 -0.30 -1.94
C PHE A 102 -7.24 0.05 -1.42
N HIS A 103 -6.36 0.54 -2.30
CA HIS A 103 -5.01 0.90 -1.90
C HIS A 103 -4.99 2.16 -1.02
N GLY A 104 -3.93 2.31 -0.24
CA GLY A 104 -3.66 3.52 0.56
C GLY A 104 -3.10 4.66 -0.30
N GLY A 105 -2.34 5.57 0.32
CA GLY A 105 -1.71 6.70 -0.40
C GLY A 105 -2.48 8.02 -0.28
N GLY A 106 -3.32 8.15 0.74
CA GLY A 106 -3.95 9.43 1.11
C GLY A 106 -4.79 10.05 0.00
N TYR A 107 -5.47 9.22 -0.81
CA TYR A 107 -6.27 9.62 -1.97
C TYR A 107 -5.49 10.34 -3.09
N ALA A 108 -4.17 10.40 -3.01
CA ALA A 108 -3.31 11.08 -3.99
C ALA A 108 -2.34 10.11 -4.68
N PHE A 109 -1.98 9.00 -4.04
CA PHE A 109 -0.95 8.08 -4.51
C PHE A 109 -1.42 6.63 -4.49
N GLY A 110 -0.65 5.76 -5.16
CA GLY A 110 -1.01 4.37 -5.38
C GLY A 110 -1.89 4.19 -6.61
N THR A 111 -1.77 3.02 -7.23
CA THR A 111 -2.56 2.60 -8.36
C THR A 111 -2.61 1.07 -8.38
N HIS A 112 -3.61 0.52 -9.04
CA HIS A 112 -3.64 -0.91 -9.34
C HIS A 112 -2.98 -1.23 -10.69
N THR A 113 -2.62 -0.22 -11.49
CA THR A 113 -1.91 -0.36 -12.77
C THR A 113 -0.42 -0.10 -12.61
N ALA A 114 0.39 -0.53 -13.58
CA ALA A 114 1.73 0.03 -13.75
C ALA A 114 1.64 1.46 -14.30
#